data_AF-A0AAV3R632-F1
#
_entry.id   AF-A0AAV3R632-F1
#
_cell.length_a   1.000
_cell.length_b   1.000
_cell.length_c   1.000
_cell.angle_alpha   90.00
_cell.angle_beta   90.00
_cell.angle_gamma   90.00
#
_symmetry.space_group_name_H-M   'P 1'
#
loop_
_entity.id
_entity.type
_entity.pdbx_description
1 polymer ?
#
loop_
_entity_poly.entity_id
_entity_poly.type
_entity_poly.pdbx_seq_one_letter_code
_entity_poly.pdbx_strand_id
1 'polypeptide(L)'
;MNNNKDGGFSLLAAYIGVFGTPQNRTSSQIAMTAPVITKAEKDTISMQFILPEEYASNEEAPGPVDERVRVVEEGERRYGVVGFSGVASEEEVERKVRVLKGWLERDGFKVVGEFVLARFNPPWTLPMFRTNEVMIPVE
;
A
#
# COMPACT_ATOMS: atom_id res chain seq x y z
N MET A 1 -11.41 13.80 11.38
CA MET A 1 -11.14 12.37 11.03
C MET A 1 -9.74 12.07 11.52
N ASN A 2 -9.61 11.18 12.50
CA ASN A 2 -8.40 11.06 13.31
C ASN A 2 -7.26 10.42 12.51
N ASN A 3 -6.05 10.98 12.65
CA ASN A 3 -4.88 10.77 11.80
C ASN A 3 -4.20 9.40 12.04
N ASN A 4 -4.91 8.30 11.81
CA ASN A 4 -4.45 6.94 12.13
C ASN A 4 -3.51 6.32 11.06
N LYS A 5 -2.96 7.15 10.15
CA LYS A 5 -2.04 6.71 9.09
C LYS A 5 -0.71 6.18 9.67
N ASP A 6 -0.29 6.70 10.81
CA ASP A 6 0.98 6.34 11.46
C ASP A 6 0.88 5.03 12.26
N GLY A 7 -0.32 4.69 12.75
CA GLY A 7 -0.58 3.45 13.49
C GLY A 7 -0.46 2.21 12.61
N GLY A 8 -1.06 2.24 11.42
CA GLY A 8 -1.03 1.11 10.48
C GLY A 8 0.39 0.76 10.03
N PHE A 9 1.20 1.77 9.68
CA PHE A 9 2.60 1.56 9.30
C PHE A 9 3.39 0.92 10.44
N SER A 10 3.24 1.44 11.66
CA SER A 10 3.99 0.95 12.82
C SER A 10 3.67 -0.51 13.14
N LEU A 11 2.41 -0.94 12.97
CA LEU A 11 2.01 -2.35 13.16
C LEU A 11 2.66 -3.27 12.12
N LEU A 12 2.64 -2.89 10.85
CA LEU A 12 3.27 -3.68 9.78
C LEU A 12 4.80 -3.69 9.91
N ALA A 13 5.39 -2.57 10.30
CA ALA A 13 6.83 -2.46 10.55
C ALA A 13 7.27 -3.32 11.74
N ALA A 14 6.45 -3.41 12.79
CA ALA A 14 6.71 -4.32 13.91
C ALA A 14 6.59 -5.79 13.49
N TYR A 15 5.60 -6.13 12.66
CA TYR A 15 5.42 -7.49 12.13
C TYR A 15 6.65 -8.01 11.39
N ILE A 16 7.25 -7.20 10.51
CA ILE A 16 8.45 -7.59 9.74
C ILE A 16 9.78 -7.35 10.48
N GLY A 17 9.76 -6.64 11.61
CA GLY A 17 10.96 -6.36 12.42
C GLY A 17 11.81 -5.17 11.97
N VAL A 18 11.22 -4.11 11.41
CA VAL A 18 11.96 -2.91 10.95
C VAL A 18 12.69 -2.20 12.10
N PHE A 19 12.06 -2.18 13.29
CA PHE A 19 12.51 -1.37 14.43
C PHE A 19 12.96 -2.23 15.62
N GLY A 20 13.13 -3.54 15.46
CA GLY A 20 13.51 -4.44 16.55
C GLY A 20 13.04 -5.88 16.33
N THR A 21 12.76 -6.59 17.43
CA THR A 21 12.32 -7.99 17.40
C THR A 21 11.02 -8.14 16.60
N PRO A 22 11.01 -8.97 15.54
CA PRO A 22 9.81 -9.18 14.72
C PRO A 22 8.63 -9.68 15.56
N GLN A 23 7.48 -9.05 15.38
CA GLN A 23 6.22 -9.41 16.04
C GLN A 23 5.42 -10.40 15.19
N ASN A 24 6.06 -11.54 14.91
CA ASN A 24 5.45 -12.70 14.26
C ASN A 24 5.82 -13.98 15.03
N ARG A 25 5.08 -15.06 14.77
CA ARG A 25 5.12 -16.30 15.56
C ARG A 25 6.46 -17.03 15.54
N THR A 26 7.31 -16.76 14.57
CA THR A 26 8.64 -17.37 14.44
C THR A 26 9.77 -16.40 14.83
N SER A 27 9.44 -15.15 15.20
CA SER A 27 10.40 -14.07 15.43
C SER A 27 11.39 -13.89 14.27
N SER A 28 10.95 -14.18 13.05
CA SER A 28 11.79 -14.11 11.85
C SER A 28 11.70 -12.74 11.22
N GLN A 29 12.84 -12.15 10.88
CA GLN A 29 12.88 -10.86 10.20
C GLN A 29 12.47 -11.05 8.74
N ILE A 30 11.59 -10.17 8.26
CA ILE A 30 11.13 -10.18 6.88
C ILE A 30 11.69 -8.93 6.21
N ALA A 31 12.28 -9.08 5.01
CA ALA A 31 12.81 -7.95 4.27
C ALA A 31 11.68 -6.97 3.91
N MET A 32 11.91 -5.68 4.16
CA MET A 32 10.99 -4.63 3.71
C MET A 32 11.00 -4.55 2.18
N THR A 33 9.83 -4.44 1.59
CA THR A 33 9.67 -4.21 0.15
C THR A 33 9.05 -2.84 -0.11
N ALA A 34 9.07 -2.44 -1.37
CA ALA A 34 8.27 -1.33 -1.88
C ALA A 34 7.32 -1.88 -2.96
N PRO A 35 6.14 -1.27 -3.15
CA PRO A 35 5.61 -0.10 -2.43
C PRO A 35 4.88 -0.44 -1.12
N VAL A 36 4.69 0.57 -0.27
CA VAL A 36 3.64 0.56 0.78
C VAL A 36 2.33 0.99 0.14
N ILE A 37 1.32 0.12 0.20
CA ILE A 37 -0.01 0.38 -0.38
C ILE A 37 -0.93 0.94 0.70
N THR A 38 -1.75 1.92 0.33
CA THR A 38 -2.87 2.42 1.15
C THR A 38 -4.14 2.32 0.32
N LYS A 39 -5.14 1.61 0.86
CA LYS A 39 -6.46 1.44 0.24
C LYS A 39 -7.52 2.11 1.11
N ALA A 40 -8.46 2.79 0.49
CA ALA A 40 -9.67 3.27 1.13
C ALA A 40 -10.83 2.40 0.64
N GLU A 41 -11.42 1.61 1.53
CA GLU A 41 -12.56 0.76 1.23
C GLU A 41 -13.72 1.15 2.14
N LYS A 42 -14.76 1.75 1.56
CA LYS A 42 -15.93 2.26 2.30
C LYS A 42 -15.48 3.19 3.44
N ASP A 43 -15.66 2.75 4.68
CA ASP A 43 -15.34 3.51 5.89
C ASP A 43 -14.01 3.08 6.55
N THR A 44 -13.23 2.23 5.90
CA THR A 44 -11.96 1.70 6.45
C THR A 44 -10.78 2.06 5.55
N ILE A 45 -9.69 2.53 6.17
CA ILE A 45 -8.40 2.72 5.52
C ILE A 45 -7.49 1.57 5.97
N SER A 46 -6.98 0.81 5.01
CA SER A 46 -6.00 -0.24 5.25
C SER A 46 -4.65 0.10 4.65
N MET A 47 -3.59 -0.33 5.31
CA MET A 47 -2.22 -0.28 4.78
C MET A 47 -1.75 -1.71 4.51
N GLN A 48 -0.97 -1.91 3.45
CA GLN A 48 -0.41 -3.20 3.09
C GLN A 48 1.09 -3.05 2.78
N PHE A 49 1.87 -4.01 3.26
CA PHE A 49 3.23 -4.26 2.78
C PHE A 49 3.17 -5.49 1.88
N ILE A 50 3.98 -5.48 0.82
CA ILE A 50 4.14 -6.64 -0.03
C ILE A 50 5.21 -7.53 0.60
N LEU A 51 4.96 -8.83 0.70
CA LEU A 51 5.99 -9.76 1.19
C LEU A 51 7.00 -10.08 0.07
N PRO A 52 8.27 -10.36 0.40
CA PRO A 52 9.25 -10.84 -0.57
C PRO A 52 8.78 -12.12 -1.26
N GLU A 53 9.29 -12.38 -2.46
CA GLU A 53 8.91 -13.52 -3.31
C GLU A 53 9.15 -14.90 -2.67
N GLU A 54 9.97 -14.97 -1.63
CA GLU A 54 10.20 -16.19 -0.83
C GLU A 54 8.96 -16.67 -0.06
N TYR A 55 7.94 -15.81 0.09
CA TYR A 55 6.64 -16.14 0.67
C TYR A 55 5.59 -16.22 -0.45
N ALA A 56 5.55 -17.35 -1.15
CA ALA A 56 4.69 -17.53 -2.34
C ALA A 56 3.21 -17.70 -1.98
N SER A 57 2.92 -18.09 -0.73
CA SER A 57 1.58 -18.24 -0.18
C SER A 57 1.47 -17.69 1.23
N ASN A 58 0.24 -17.44 1.69
CA ASN A 58 -0.01 -16.97 3.06
C ASN A 58 0.51 -17.94 4.14
N GLU A 59 0.57 -19.23 3.83
CA GLU A 59 0.96 -20.30 4.77
C GLU A 59 2.47 -20.33 5.04
N GLU A 60 3.26 -19.83 4.09
CA GLU A 60 4.72 -19.75 4.20
C GLU A 60 5.16 -18.52 5.02
N ALA A 61 4.33 -17.48 5.07
CA ALA A 61 4.61 -16.28 5.83
C ALA A 61 4.49 -16.53 7.35
N PRO A 62 5.43 -16.03 8.18
CA PRO A 62 5.32 -16.08 9.63
C PRO A 62 4.00 -15.49 10.11
N GLY A 63 3.16 -16.28 10.79
CA GLY A 63 1.86 -15.77 11.26
C GLY A 63 2.01 -14.56 12.21
N PRO A 64 1.18 -13.52 12.11
CA PRO A 64 1.25 -12.36 13.00
C PRO A 64 0.86 -12.71 14.44
N VAL A 65 1.39 -11.96 15.40
CA VAL A 65 0.98 -12.06 16.82
C VAL A 65 -0.14 -11.08 17.19
N ASP A 66 -0.28 -9.99 16.44
CA ASP A 66 -1.33 -8.97 16.62
C ASP A 66 -2.49 -9.24 15.65
N GLU A 67 -3.70 -9.40 16.18
CA GLU A 67 -4.90 -9.75 15.38
C GLU A 67 -5.33 -8.66 14.39
N ARG A 68 -4.81 -7.43 14.53
CA ARG A 68 -5.03 -6.33 13.57
C ARG A 68 -4.18 -6.50 12.31
N VAL A 69 -3.14 -7.32 12.36
CA VAL A 69 -2.30 -7.67 11.21
C VAL A 69 -2.79 -9.00 10.66
N ARG A 70 -2.95 -9.05 9.34
CA ARG A 70 -3.35 -10.27 8.62
C ARG A 70 -2.47 -10.42 7.40
N VAL A 71 -2.10 -11.65 7.09
CA VAL A 71 -1.50 -12.00 5.81
C VAL A 71 -2.65 -12.35 4.88
N VAL A 72 -2.66 -11.76 3.68
CA VAL A 72 -3.72 -11.93 2.70
C VAL A 72 -3.11 -12.20 1.34
N GLU A 73 -3.76 -13.08 0.59
CA GLU A 73 -3.43 -13.32 -0.81
C GLU A 73 -4.24 -12.34 -1.65
N GLU A 74 -3.55 -11.61 -2.51
CA GLU A 74 -4.16 -10.69 -3.46
C GLU A 74 -4.04 -11.32 -4.85
N GLY A 75 -5.19 -11.59 -5.47
CA GLY A 75 -5.22 -12.12 -6.84
C GLY A 75 -4.74 -11.11 -7.88
N GLU A 76 -4.54 -11.60 -9.10
CA GLU A 76 -4.16 -10.77 -10.24
C GLU A 76 -5.19 -9.68 -10.52
N ARG A 77 -4.72 -8.46 -10.79
CA ARG A 77 -5.55 -7.30 -11.11
C ARG A 77 -4.87 -6.42 -12.15
N ARG A 78 -5.67 -5.76 -12.98
CA ARG A 78 -5.22 -4.73 -13.92
C ARG A 78 -5.50 -3.35 -13.35
N TYR A 79 -4.58 -2.42 -13.54
CA TYR A 79 -4.69 -1.06 -13.03
C TYR A 79 -4.34 -0.04 -14.12
N GLY A 80 -5.12 1.03 -14.17
CA GLY A 80 -4.63 2.31 -14.68
C GLY A 80 -3.75 2.95 -13.62
N VAL A 81 -2.62 3.56 -14.01
CA VAL A 81 -1.64 4.12 -13.07
C VAL A 81 -1.22 5.52 -13.48
N VAL A 82 -1.13 6.42 -12.51
CA VAL A 82 -0.48 7.73 -12.67
C VAL A 82 0.58 7.93 -11.59
N GLY A 83 1.83 8.10 -12.04
CA GLY A 83 2.96 8.42 -11.17
C GLY A 83 3.08 9.92 -10.86
N PHE A 84 3.58 10.25 -9.68
CA PHE A 84 3.89 11.62 -9.29
C PHE A 84 4.92 11.72 -8.16
N SER A 85 5.62 12.85 -8.12
CA SER A 85 6.60 13.16 -7.08
C SER A 85 6.04 14.14 -6.05
N GLY A 86 6.76 14.31 -4.93
CA GLY A 86 6.36 15.20 -3.85
C GLY A 86 5.66 14.49 -2.70
N VAL A 87 4.94 15.27 -1.90
CA VAL A 87 4.14 14.78 -0.79
C VAL A 87 2.79 14.32 -1.31
N ALA A 88 2.40 13.08 -0.99
CA ALA A 88 1.06 12.56 -1.25
C ALA A 88 0.04 13.11 -0.23
N SER A 89 -0.20 14.43 -0.30
CA SER A 89 -1.32 15.06 0.43
C SER A 89 -2.65 14.55 -0.12
N GLU A 90 -3.71 14.64 0.68
CA GLU A 90 -5.05 14.24 0.26
C GLU A 90 -5.49 15.00 -1.01
N GLU A 91 -5.28 16.32 -1.03
CA GLU A 91 -5.56 17.15 -2.21
C GLU A 91 -4.82 16.70 -3.47
N GLU A 92 -3.51 16.42 -3.36
CA GLU A 92 -2.70 16.01 -4.51
C GLU A 92 -3.11 14.61 -4.99
N VAL A 93 -3.40 13.69 -4.07
CA VAL A 93 -3.90 12.35 -4.39
C VAL A 93 -5.24 12.44 -5.11
N GLU A 94 -6.20 13.19 -4.58
CA GLU A 94 -7.50 13.37 -5.22
C GLU A 94 -7.39 14.01 -6.61
N ARG A 95 -6.49 14.98 -6.76
CA ARG A 95 -6.22 15.60 -8.06
C ARG A 95 -5.72 14.56 -9.07
N LYS A 96 -4.79 13.69 -8.66
CA LYS A 96 -4.28 12.59 -9.50
C LYS A 96 -5.35 11.57 -9.82
N VAL A 97 -6.21 11.21 -8.86
CA VAL A 97 -7.37 10.33 -9.08
C VAL A 97 -8.30 10.91 -10.14
N ARG A 98 -8.68 12.19 -10.04
CA ARG A 98 -9.56 12.85 -11.03
C ARG A 98 -8.96 12.84 -12.43
N VAL A 99 -7.67 13.16 -12.55
CA VAL A 99 -6.94 13.15 -13.83
C VAL A 99 -6.92 11.74 -14.43
N LEU A 100 -6.57 10.73 -13.63
CA LEU A 100 -6.50 9.34 -14.09
C LEU A 100 -7.87 8.82 -14.52
N LYS A 101 -8.94 9.09 -13.76
CA LYS A 101 -10.31 8.71 -14.14
C LYS A 101 -10.69 9.30 -15.50
N GLY A 102 -10.36 10.57 -15.75
CA GLY A 102 -10.63 11.20 -17.05
C GLY A 102 -9.86 10.55 -18.21
N TRP A 103 -8.61 10.13 -18.00
CA TRP A 103 -7.86 9.38 -19.02
C TRP A 103 -8.45 8.01 -19.27
N LEU A 104 -8.82 7.27 -18.21
CA LEU A 104 -9.42 5.94 -18.33
C LEU A 104 -10.77 5.98 -19.06
N GLU A 105 -11.61 6.97 -18.75
CA GLU A 105 -12.89 7.16 -19.43
C GLU A 105 -12.69 7.50 -20.91
N ARG A 106 -11.78 8.44 -21.21
CA ARG A 106 -11.43 8.82 -22.60
C ARG A 106 -10.93 7.62 -23.40
N ASP A 107 -10.14 6.76 -22.78
CA ASP A 107 -9.51 5.61 -23.43
C ASP A 107 -10.39 4.34 -23.41
N GLY A 108 -11.60 4.43 -22.83
CA GLY A 108 -12.61 3.38 -22.87
C GLY A 108 -12.43 2.25 -21.83
N PHE A 109 -11.62 2.46 -20.79
CA PHE A 109 -11.43 1.49 -19.72
C PHE A 109 -12.57 1.56 -18.69
N LYS A 110 -13.04 0.39 -18.25
CA LYS A 110 -14.06 0.30 -17.21
C LYS A 110 -13.41 0.26 -15.83
N VAL A 111 -13.69 1.26 -14.99
CA VAL A 111 -13.26 1.28 -13.58
C VAL A 111 -14.08 0.30 -12.75
N VAL A 112 -13.42 -0.56 -11.97
CA VAL A 112 -14.07 -1.64 -11.21
C VAL A 112 -13.83 -1.60 -9.70
N GLY A 113 -13.33 -0.48 -9.19
CA GLY A 113 -13.10 -0.32 -7.76
C GLY A 113 -12.52 1.05 -7.39
N GLU A 114 -12.24 1.20 -6.09
CA GLU A 114 -11.63 2.40 -5.53
C GLU A 114 -10.14 2.50 -5.88
N PHE A 115 -9.62 3.72 -5.80
CA PHE A 115 -8.20 3.94 -6.04
C PHE A 115 -7.35 3.38 -4.89
N VAL A 116 -6.10 3.06 -5.22
CA VAL A 116 -5.06 2.70 -4.26
C VAL A 116 -3.87 3.64 -4.42
N LEU A 117 -3.23 3.97 -3.30
CA LEU A 117 -2.04 4.81 -3.26
C LEU A 117 -0.82 3.95 -2.95
N ALA A 118 0.13 3.87 -3.88
CA ALA A 118 1.40 3.19 -3.70
C ALA A 118 2.51 4.21 -3.41
N ARG A 119 3.26 3.99 -2.32
CA ARG A 119 4.37 4.85 -1.91
C ARG A 119 5.65 4.04 -1.87
N PHE A 120 6.62 4.41 -2.69
CA PHE A 120 7.83 3.62 -2.89
C PHE A 120 8.98 4.02 -1.97
N ASN A 121 8.90 5.21 -1.40
CA ASN A 121 9.99 5.80 -0.64
C ASN A 121 9.66 5.87 0.84
N PRO A 122 10.66 5.67 1.69
CA PRO A 122 10.50 5.82 3.13
C PRO A 122 10.29 7.29 3.55
N PRO A 123 9.79 7.54 4.77
CA PRO A 123 9.47 8.89 5.24
C PRO A 123 10.63 9.89 5.22
N TRP A 124 11.88 9.41 5.34
CA TRP A 124 13.09 10.25 5.34
C TRP A 124 13.56 10.69 3.95
N THR A 125 13.03 10.14 2.85
CA THR A 125 13.35 10.60 1.50
C THR A 125 12.86 12.04 1.30
N LEU A 126 13.69 12.92 0.73
CA LEU A 126 13.30 14.29 0.42
C LEU A 126 12.08 14.31 -0.51
N PRO A 127 11.07 15.19 -0.28
CA PRO A 127 9.81 15.16 -1.01
C PRO A 127 9.94 15.14 -2.54
N MET A 128 10.88 15.92 -3.08
CA MET A 128 11.11 16.05 -4.52
C MET A 128 11.58 14.74 -5.18
N PHE A 129 12.17 13.83 -4.39
CA PHE A 129 12.68 12.54 -4.83
C PHE A 129 11.77 11.37 -4.44
N ARG A 130 10.59 11.64 -3.88
CA ARG A 130 9.60 10.60 -3.64
C ARG A 130 8.91 10.24 -4.94
N THR A 131 8.60 8.96 -5.08
CA THR A 131 7.81 8.35 -6.13
C THR A 131 6.55 7.80 -5.49
N ASN A 132 5.41 8.27 -5.98
CA ASN A 132 4.10 7.84 -5.55
C ASN A 132 3.28 7.50 -6.79
N GLU A 133 2.36 6.55 -6.66
CA GLU A 133 1.43 6.20 -7.72
C GLU A 133 0.00 6.16 -7.19
N VAL A 134 -0.91 6.77 -7.94
CA VAL A 134 -2.33 6.49 -7.82
C VAL A 134 -2.67 5.42 -8.85
N MET A 135 -3.28 4.33 -8.39
CA MET A 135 -3.70 3.23 -9.24
C MET A 135 -5.20 3.03 -9.11
N ILE A 136 -5.90 2.77 -10.22
CA ILE A 136 -7.35 2.50 -10.23
C ILE A 136 -7.57 1.16 -10.95
N PRO A 137 -8.26 0.19 -10.33
CA PRO A 137 -8.49 -1.11 -10.94
C PRO A 137 -9.43 -0.99 -12.13
N VAL A 138 -9.10 -1.68 -13.23
CA VAL A 138 -9.83 -1.63 -14.50
C VAL A 138 -10.03 -3.01 -15.12
N GLU A 139 -11.06 -3.11 -15.98
CA GLU A 139 -11.32 -4.22 -16.91
C GLU A 139 -11.03 -3.82 -18.36
#